data_AF-A0A962NYC8-F1
#
_entry.id   AF-A0A962NYC8-F1
#
_cell.length_a   1.000
_cell.length_b   1.000
_cell.length_c   1.000
_cell.angle_alpha   90.00
_cell.angle_beta   90.00
_cell.angle_gamma   90.00
#
_symmetry.space_group_name_H-M   'P 1'
#
loop_
_entity.id
_entity.type
_entity.pdbx_description
1 polymer ?
#
loop_
_entity_poly.entity_id
_entity_poly.type
_entity_poly.pdbx_seq_one_letter_code
_entity_poly.pdbx_strand_id
1 'polypeptide(L)'
;MRPHKKVITELFNERSQYLIPLFQRGYVWTLNNHVDPLWQDLIERVDALDTYIQDTKKVGENKLRPLRKHFLGTIVVTEAKGGSTNVINAREVIDGQQRLTTLQILLLAFRDV
;
A
#
# COMPACT_ATOMS: atom_id res chain seq x y z
N MET A 1 17.50 -1.38 -10.77
CA MET A 1 16.07 -1.48 -10.37
C MET A 1 15.27 -0.43 -11.12
N ARG A 2 14.10 -0.77 -11.68
CA ARG A 2 13.17 0.20 -12.31
C ARG A 2 12.00 0.48 -11.35
N PRO A 3 11.68 1.75 -11.05
CA PRO A 3 10.56 2.07 -10.18
C PRO A 3 9.22 1.94 -10.93
N HIS A 4 8.20 1.41 -10.25
CA HIS A 4 6.84 1.31 -10.75
C HIS A 4 5.87 1.93 -9.74
N LYS A 5 4.94 2.78 -10.21
CA LYS A 5 3.86 3.30 -9.38
C LYS A 5 2.71 2.28 -9.43
N LYS A 6 2.25 1.82 -8.26
CA LYS A 6 1.14 0.88 -8.12
C LYS A 6 0.19 1.36 -7.03
N VAL A 7 -1.10 1.14 -7.21
CA VAL A 7 -2.06 1.26 -6.11
C VAL A 7 -2.03 0.00 -5.25
N ILE A 8 -2.52 0.10 -4.01
CA ILE A 8 -2.47 -1.01 -3.05
C ILE A 8 -3.22 -2.25 -3.53
N THR A 9 -4.36 -2.06 -4.20
CA THR A 9 -5.13 -3.15 -4.78
C THR A 9 -4.35 -3.91 -5.85
N GLU A 10 -3.66 -3.21 -6.75
CA GLU A 10 -2.77 -3.83 -7.74
C GLU A 10 -1.60 -4.57 -7.07
N LEU A 11 -1.00 -3.97 -6.03
CA LEU A 11 0.14 -4.54 -5.32
C LEU A 11 -0.16 -5.93 -4.75
N PHE A 12 -1.36 -6.12 -4.22
CA PHE A 12 -1.80 -7.36 -3.54
C PHE A 12 -2.65 -8.29 -4.40
N ASN A 13 -3.15 -7.84 -5.55
CA ASN A 13 -3.92 -8.68 -6.47
C ASN A 13 -3.04 -9.36 -7.54
N GLU A 14 -1.79 -8.92 -7.71
CA GLU A 14 -0.82 -9.62 -8.56
C GLU A 14 -0.56 -11.05 -8.05
N ARG A 15 -0.43 -12.02 -8.96
CA ARG A 15 0.03 -13.38 -8.65
C ARG A 15 1.53 -13.40 -8.32
N SER A 16 1.89 -12.72 -7.23
CA SER A 16 3.24 -12.59 -6.71
C SER A 16 3.26 -12.89 -5.22
N GLN A 17 4.34 -13.48 -4.75
CA GLN A 17 4.59 -13.72 -3.34
C GLN A 17 5.70 -12.80 -2.85
N TYR A 18 5.44 -12.03 -1.79
CA TYR A 18 6.46 -11.20 -1.15
C TYR A 18 7.10 -11.99 0.00
N LEU A 19 8.39 -12.30 -0.16
CA LEU A 19 9.17 -13.05 0.82
C LEU A 19 9.95 -12.09 1.70
N ILE A 20 9.84 -12.24 3.03
CA ILE A 20 10.67 -11.50 3.99
C ILE A 20 11.91 -12.35 4.29
N PRO A 21 13.13 -11.89 3.93
CA PRO A 21 14.34 -12.65 4.20
C PRO A 21 14.60 -12.82 5.71
N LEU A 22 15.22 -13.95 6.10
CA LEU A 22 15.46 -14.31 7.51
C LEU A 22 16.30 -13.28 8.29
N PHE A 23 17.15 -12.51 7.60
CA PHE A 23 17.99 -11.48 8.22
C PHE A 23 17.25 -10.16 8.48
N GLN A 24 16.00 -10.01 8.03
CA GLN A 24 15.19 -8.84 8.34
C GLN A 24 14.69 -8.91 9.80
N ARG A 25 14.60 -7.75 10.45
CA ARG A 25 13.97 -7.66 11.77
C ARG A 25 12.49 -8.01 11.70
N GLY A 26 11.96 -8.58 12.78
CA GLY A 26 10.52 -8.83 12.94
C GLY A 26 9.68 -7.56 12.92
N TYR A 27 8.36 -7.72 13.07
CA TYR A 27 7.44 -6.58 13.10
C TYR A 27 7.66 -5.74 14.36
N VAL A 28 7.94 -4.44 14.20
CA VAL A 28 8.30 -3.53 15.31
C VAL A 28 7.53 -2.21 15.28
N TRP A 29 6.66 -2.01 14.28
CA TRP A 29 5.78 -0.85 14.27
C TRP A 29 4.81 -0.91 15.46
N THR A 30 4.81 0.16 16.25
CA THR A 30 3.88 0.34 17.37
C THR A 30 2.67 1.16 16.93
N LEU A 31 1.58 1.02 17.70
CA LEU A 31 0.32 1.72 17.46
C LEU A 31 0.55 3.23 17.34
N ASN A 32 0.99 3.86 18.43
CA ASN A 32 1.08 5.33 18.52
C ASN A 32 2.10 5.96 17.55
N ASN A 33 3.22 5.28 17.29
CA ASN A 33 4.32 5.91 16.54
C ASN A 33 4.21 5.69 15.02
N HIS A 34 3.46 4.68 14.57
CA HIS A 34 3.47 4.29 13.17
C HIS A 34 2.07 3.98 12.62
N VAL A 35 1.29 3.18 13.33
CA VAL A 35 -0.04 2.77 12.84
C VAL A 35 -1.03 3.93 12.94
N ASP A 36 -1.02 4.67 14.04
CA ASP A 36 -1.91 5.83 14.22
C ASP A 36 -1.61 6.93 13.20
N PRO A 37 -0.36 7.35 12.95
CA PRO A 37 -0.06 8.29 11.86
C PRO A 37 -0.54 7.80 10.49
N LEU A 38 -0.30 6.52 10.14
CA LEU A 38 -0.79 5.93 8.89
C LEU A 38 -2.33 5.96 8.83
N TRP A 39 -3.00 5.70 9.94
CA TRP A 39 -4.46 5.74 10.01
C TRP A 39 -4.98 7.16 9.81
N GLN A 40 -4.38 8.16 10.47
CA GLN A 40 -4.74 9.56 10.26
C GLN A 40 -4.54 9.99 8.81
N ASP A 41 -3.42 9.60 8.19
CA ASP A 41 -3.17 9.85 6.76
C ASP A 41 -4.29 9.31 5.87
N LEU A 42 -4.85 8.13 6.20
CA LEU A 42 -5.96 7.53 5.47
C LEU A 42 -7.28 8.27 5.71
N ILE A 43 -7.61 8.60 6.96
CA ILE A 43 -8.83 9.36 7.31
C ILE A 43 -8.83 10.70 6.58
N GLU A 44 -7.72 11.44 6.61
CA GLU A 44 -7.62 12.71 5.90
C GLU A 44 -7.83 12.55 4.38
N ARG A 45 -7.48 11.41 3.79
CA ARG A 45 -7.75 11.15 2.37
C ARG A 45 -9.19 10.78 2.11
N VAL A 46 -9.84 10.08 3.02
CA VAL A 46 -11.28 9.79 2.94
C VAL A 46 -12.08 11.09 3.03
N ASP A 47 -11.76 11.97 3.98
CA ASP A 47 -12.43 13.27 4.14
C ASP A 47 -12.24 14.17 2.92
N ALA A 48 -11.02 14.19 2.37
CA ALA A 48 -10.73 14.93 1.14
C ALA A 48 -11.49 14.36 -0.07
N LEU A 49 -11.68 13.03 -0.14
CA LEU A 49 -12.46 12.38 -1.17
C LEU A 49 -13.96 12.72 -1.04
N ASP A 50 -14.53 12.68 0.15
CA ASP A 50 -15.93 13.06 0.35
C ASP A 50 -16.15 14.53 -0.07
N THR A 51 -15.30 15.44 0.41
CA THR A 51 -15.34 16.86 0.02
C THR A 51 -15.27 17.01 -1.51
N TYR A 52 -14.34 16.31 -2.17
CA TYR A 52 -14.20 16.33 -3.63
C TYR A 52 -15.46 15.82 -4.34
N ILE A 53 -16.09 14.76 -3.84
CA ILE A 53 -17.33 14.21 -4.41
C ILE A 53 -18.48 15.22 -4.26
N GLN A 54 -18.63 15.86 -3.08
CA GLN A 54 -19.67 16.86 -2.86
C GLN A 54 -19.48 18.09 -3.76
N ASP A 55 -18.25 18.58 -3.88
CA ASP A 55 -17.96 19.72 -4.74
C ASP A 55 -18.15 19.38 -6.22
N THR A 56 -17.80 18.15 -6.63
CA THR A 56 -18.02 17.67 -8.00
C THR A 56 -19.49 17.72 -8.38
N LYS A 57 -20.40 17.36 -7.46
CA LYS A 57 -21.85 17.46 -7.66
C LYS A 57 -22.35 18.90 -7.79
N LYS A 58 -21.68 19.88 -7.17
CA LYS A 58 -22.09 21.30 -7.18
C LYS A 58 -21.59 22.06 -8.41
N VAL A 59 -20.33 21.87 -8.79
CA VAL A 59 -19.67 22.71 -9.81
C VAL A 59 -19.24 21.94 -11.06
N GLY A 60 -19.29 20.61 -11.04
CA GLY A 60 -18.80 19.73 -12.09
C GLY A 60 -17.28 19.49 -11.99
N GLU A 61 -16.87 18.25 -12.28
CA GLU A 61 -15.48 17.77 -12.10
C GLU A 61 -14.44 18.63 -12.83
N ASN A 62 -14.75 19.04 -14.07
CA ASN A 62 -13.84 19.82 -14.92
C ASN A 62 -13.44 21.19 -14.33
N LYS A 63 -14.16 21.68 -13.31
CA LYS A 63 -13.87 22.95 -12.63
C LYS A 63 -13.05 22.76 -11.36
N LEU A 64 -12.79 21.52 -10.94
CA LEU A 64 -12.06 21.21 -9.73
C LEU A 64 -10.60 20.86 -10.04
N ARG A 65 -9.73 21.09 -9.05
CA ARG A 65 -8.37 20.57 -9.11
C ARG A 65 -8.41 19.06 -8.89
N PRO A 66 -7.64 18.25 -9.64
CA PRO A 66 -7.61 16.82 -9.45
C PRO A 66 -7.32 16.42 -8.01
N LEU A 67 -8.05 15.44 -7.49
CA LEU A 67 -7.81 14.90 -6.16
C LEU A 67 -6.39 14.35 -6.07
N ARG A 68 -5.63 14.82 -5.07
CA ARG A 68 -4.24 14.39 -4.88
C ARG A 68 -4.21 12.94 -4.39
N LYS A 69 -3.36 12.13 -5.03
CA LYS A 69 -3.05 10.77 -4.55
C LYS A 69 -2.12 10.85 -3.35
N HIS A 70 -2.33 9.98 -2.37
CA HIS A 70 -1.44 9.84 -1.24
C HIS A 70 -0.30 8.86 -1.57
N PHE A 71 0.92 9.23 -1.21
CA PHE A 71 2.09 8.38 -1.41
C PHE A 71 2.41 7.63 -0.12
N LEU A 72 2.06 6.35 -0.09
CA LEU A 72 2.32 5.48 1.07
C LEU A 72 3.81 5.13 1.22
N GLY A 73 4.68 5.54 0.30
CA GLY A 73 6.12 5.26 0.34
C GLY A 73 6.56 4.12 -0.58
N THR A 74 7.88 3.94 -0.69
CA THR A 74 8.51 2.94 -1.58
C THR A 74 8.60 1.56 -0.92
N ILE A 75 8.42 0.51 -1.71
CA ILE A 75 8.78 -0.87 -1.36
C ILE A 75 9.87 -1.31 -2.33
N VAL A 76 10.96 -1.85 -1.80
CA VAL A 76 12.11 -2.31 -2.58
C VAL A 76 12.08 -3.83 -2.60
N VAL A 77 12.04 -4.41 -3.79
CA VAL A 77 12.02 -5.86 -3.98
C VAL A 77 13.02 -6.31 -5.03
N THR A 78 13.48 -7.54 -4.91
CA THR A 78 14.26 -8.25 -5.93
C THR A 78 13.57 -9.56 -6.29
N GLU A 79 13.83 -10.07 -7.49
CA GLU A 79 13.41 -11.42 -7.88
C GLU A 79 14.08 -12.45 -6.97
N ALA A 80 13.30 -13.38 -6.44
CA ALA A 80 13.84 -14.49 -5.66
C ALA A 80 14.59 -15.46 -6.58
N LYS A 81 15.80 -15.90 -6.18
CA LYS A 81 16.58 -16.88 -6.94
C LYS A 81 15.92 -18.26 -6.84
N GLY A 82 15.67 -18.93 -7.97
CA GLY A 82 15.28 -20.35 -8.01
C GLY A 82 13.81 -20.67 -8.37
N GLY A 83 13.03 -19.73 -8.90
CA GLY A 83 11.68 -20.01 -9.40
C GLY A 83 11.69 -20.71 -10.77
N SER A 84 11.08 -21.89 -10.89
CA SER A 84 10.78 -22.50 -12.19
C SER A 84 9.59 -21.81 -12.85
N THR A 85 9.47 -21.92 -14.18
CA THR A 85 8.51 -21.21 -15.04
C THR A 85 7.02 -21.44 -14.74
N ASN A 86 6.69 -22.33 -13.79
CA ASN A 86 5.32 -22.63 -13.33
C ASN A 86 5.02 -22.20 -11.88
N VAL A 87 5.93 -21.48 -11.23
CA VAL A 87 5.81 -21.07 -9.81
C VAL A 87 5.37 -19.62 -9.71
N ILE A 88 4.58 -19.29 -8.68
CA ILE A 88 4.17 -17.92 -8.33
C ILE A 88 5.40 -17.02 -8.31
N ASN A 89 5.32 -15.83 -8.93
CA ASN A 89 6.44 -14.89 -9.00
C ASN A 89 6.85 -14.46 -7.58
N ALA A 90 7.93 -15.04 -7.06
CA ALA A 90 8.45 -14.74 -5.74
C ALA A 90 9.38 -13.52 -5.79
N ARG A 91 9.15 -12.57 -4.89
CA ARG A 91 9.92 -11.33 -4.76
C ARG A 91 10.39 -11.18 -3.33
N GLU A 92 11.69 -11.09 -3.11
CA GLU A 92 12.26 -10.82 -1.78
C GLU A 92 12.14 -9.33 -1.46
N VAL A 93 11.65 -9.01 -0.27
CA VAL A 93 11.51 -7.64 0.22
C VAL A 93 12.83 -7.18 0.85
N ILE A 94 13.42 -6.16 0.24
CA ILE A 94 14.65 -5.52 0.71
C ILE A 94 14.30 -4.38 1.68
N ASP A 95 13.26 -3.60 1.36
CA ASP A 95 12.77 -2.51 2.21
C ASP A 95 11.25 -2.35 2.06
N GLY A 96 10.60 -1.79 3.09
CA GLY A 96 9.15 -1.59 3.16
C GLY A 96 8.38 -2.71 3.85
N GLN A 97 9.07 -3.69 4.47
CA GLN A 97 8.43 -4.85 5.10
C GLN A 97 7.34 -4.49 6.14
N GLN A 98 7.64 -3.56 7.07
CA GLN A 98 6.72 -3.16 8.15
C GLN A 98 5.43 -2.53 7.59
N ARG A 99 5.59 -1.68 6.57
CA ARG A 99 4.49 -1.03 5.88
C ARG A 99 3.64 -2.04 5.11
N LEU A 100 4.29 -2.94 4.38
CA LEU A 100 3.61 -3.99 3.62
C LEU A 100 2.76 -4.87 4.55
N THR A 101 3.31 -5.28 5.69
CA THR A 101 2.60 -6.07 6.71
C THR A 101 1.44 -5.28 7.32
N THR A 102 1.65 -4.02 7.70
CA THR A 102 0.59 -3.18 8.30
C THR A 102 -0.59 -2.98 7.34
N LEU A 103 -0.30 -2.71 6.06
CA LEU A 103 -1.35 -2.57 5.05
C LEU A 103 -2.12 -3.88 4.80
N GLN A 104 -1.45 -5.05 4.83
CA GLN A 104 -2.15 -6.34 4.74
C GLN A 104 -3.05 -6.58 5.95
N ILE A 105 -2.58 -6.31 7.17
CA ILE A 105 -3.39 -6.43 8.39
C ILE A 105 -4.63 -5.53 8.29
N LEU A 106 -4.46 -4.29 7.82
CA LEU A 106 -5.58 -3.38 7.65
C LEU A 106 -6.61 -3.90 6.64
N LEU A 107 -6.16 -4.43 5.50
CA LEU A 107 -7.06 -5.03 4.50
C LEU A 107 -7.77 -6.28 5.04
N LEU A 108 -7.10 -7.10 5.86
CA LEU A 108 -7.73 -8.23 6.53
C LEU A 108 -8.80 -7.77 7.53
N ALA A 109 -8.52 -6.72 8.31
CA ALA A 109 -9.49 -6.15 9.22
C ALA A 109 -10.73 -5.63 8.47
N PHE A 110 -10.56 -4.98 7.31
CA PHE A 110 -11.67 -4.52 6.48
C PHE A 110 -12.43 -5.64 5.77
N ARG A 111 -11.79 -6.78 5.47
CA ARG A 111 -12.46 -7.95 4.88
C ARG A 111 -13.49 -8.54 5.84
N ASP A 112 -13.22 -8.46 7.14
CA ASP A 112 -14.01 -9.11 8.18
C ASP A 112 -15.12 -8.19 8.76
N VAL A 113 -15.36 -7.03 8.15
CA VAL A 113 -16.43 -6.06 8.46
C VAL A 113 -17.47 -6.09 7.33
#